data_AF-A0A7C2JGY1-F1
#
_entry.id   AF-A0A7C2JGY1-F1
#
_cell.length_a   1.000
_cell.length_b   1.000
_cell.length_c   1.000
_cell.angle_alpha   90.00
_cell.angle_beta   90.00
_cell.angle_gamma   90.00
#
_symmetry.space_group_name_H-M   'P 1'
#
loop_
_entity.id
_entity.type
_entity.pdbx_description
1 polymer ?
#
loop_
_entity_poly.entity_id
_entity_poly.type
_entity_poly.pdbx_seq_one_letter_code
_entity_poly.pdbx_strand_id
1 'polypeptide(L)'
;QITLGCGGGNYCPGDPVLRDQMAAFIIRALHPPGYIPPQPAQQRFLDVPPGNPFYAHIEEMAVRQITLGCGGGNYCPSLSVSRGQMAAFLVRAFNL
;
A
#
# COMPACT_ATOMS: atom_id res chain seq x y z
N GLN A 1 -7.59 12.26 -3.84
CA GLN A 1 -6.14 12.51 -3.91
C GLN A 1 -5.40 11.20 -3.67
N ILE A 2 -4.35 10.90 -4.45
CA ILE A 2 -3.64 9.60 -4.41
C ILE A 2 -2.49 9.60 -3.41
N THR A 3 -1.64 10.63 -3.45
CA THR A 3 -0.47 10.77 -2.56
C THR A 3 -0.59 12.01 -1.69
N LEU A 4 -0.03 11.94 -0.48
CA LEU A 4 0.07 13.05 0.47
C LEU A 4 1.48 13.69 0.46
N GLY A 5 2.38 13.21 -0.40
CA GLY A 5 3.78 13.63 -0.43
C GLY A 5 4.62 12.97 0.67
N CYS A 6 5.80 13.54 0.91
CA CYS A 6 6.80 13.07 1.88
C CYS A 6 6.77 13.82 3.22
N GLY A 7 5.83 14.76 3.39
CA GLY A 7 5.72 15.62 4.57
C GLY A 7 6.18 17.06 4.31
N GLY A 8 5.85 17.96 5.24
CA GLY A 8 6.22 19.38 5.15
C GLY A 8 5.64 20.12 3.94
N GLY A 9 4.56 19.61 3.32
CA GLY A 9 3.99 20.16 2.09
C GLY A 9 4.75 19.78 0.81
N ASN A 10 5.79 18.94 0.90
CA ASN A 10 6.62 18.56 -0.23
C ASN A 10 6.12 17.28 -0.91
N TYR A 11 6.23 17.22 -2.24
CA TYR A 11 5.86 16.04 -3.03
C TYR A 11 6.99 14.98 -3.08
N CYS A 12 8.25 15.40 -3.08
CA CYS A 12 9.45 14.55 -3.24
C CYS A 12 9.43 13.62 -4.47
N PRO A 13 9.52 14.17 -5.70
CA PRO A 13 9.40 13.38 -6.93
C PRO A 13 10.58 12.44 -7.22
N GLY A 14 11.74 12.67 -6.61
CA GLY A 14 12.94 11.84 -6.78
C GLY A 14 13.05 10.68 -5.80
N ASP A 15 12.20 10.63 -4.78
CA ASP A 15 12.29 9.63 -3.73
C ASP A 15 11.70 8.29 -4.19
N PRO A 16 12.32 7.16 -3.80
CA PRO A 16 11.74 5.86 -4.07
C PRO A 16 10.41 5.69 -3.31
N VAL A 17 9.43 5.07 -3.96
CA VAL A 17 8.17 4.72 -3.31
C VAL A 17 8.36 3.43 -2.51
N LEU A 18 8.06 3.51 -1.21
CA LEU A 18 8.05 2.36 -0.30
C LEU A 18 6.79 1.50 -0.52
N ARG A 19 6.84 0.23 -0.13
CA ARG A 19 5.72 -0.71 -0.31
C ARG A 19 4.46 -0.25 0.44
N ASP A 20 4.61 0.24 1.66
CA ASP A 20 3.49 0.78 2.44
C ASP A 20 2.83 2.02 1.80
N GLN A 21 3.64 2.95 1.28
CA GLN A 21 3.18 4.09 0.51
C GLN A 21 2.45 3.66 -0.76
N MET A 22 2.98 2.65 -1.47
CA MET A 22 2.34 2.08 -2.64
C MET A 22 0.97 1.49 -2.32
N ALA A 23 0.80 0.86 -1.15
CA ALA A 23 -0.51 0.38 -0.72
C ALA A 23 -1.52 1.53 -0.60
N ALA A 24 -1.11 2.63 0.01
CA ALA A 24 -1.96 3.81 0.08
C ALA A 24 -2.32 4.37 -1.30
N PHE A 25 -1.37 4.41 -2.24
CA PHE A 25 -1.62 4.92 -3.58
C PHE A 25 -2.62 4.07 -4.35
N ILE A 26 -2.42 2.75 -4.37
CA ILE A 26 -3.31 1.82 -5.08
C ILE A 26 -4.72 1.87 -4.49
N ILE A 27 -4.85 1.77 -3.16
CA ILE A 27 -6.18 1.78 -2.54
C ILE A 27 -6.89 3.11 -2.75
N ARG A 28 -6.19 4.25 -2.66
CA ARG A 28 -6.81 5.56 -2.96
C ARG A 28 -7.16 5.72 -4.45
N ALA A 29 -6.42 5.08 -5.36
CA ALA A 29 -6.72 5.12 -6.79
C ALA A 29 -7.96 4.32 -7.16
N LEU A 30 -8.28 3.27 -6.39
CA LEU A 30 -9.46 2.42 -6.61
C LEU A 30 -10.76 3.03 -6.05
N HIS A 31 -10.71 4.14 -5.32
CA HIS A 31 -11.85 4.67 -4.59
C HIS A 31 -12.07 6.17 -4.82
N PRO A 32 -13.27 6.69 -4.51
CA PRO A 32 -13.52 8.12 -4.53
C PRO A 32 -12.56 8.92 -3.64
N PRO A 33 -12.30 10.20 -3.97
CA PRO A 33 -11.47 11.07 -3.13
C PRO A 33 -11.94 11.09 -1.67
N GLY A 34 -11.00 10.90 -0.73
CA GLY A 34 -11.29 10.91 0.70
C GLY A 34 -11.63 9.54 1.30
N TYR A 35 -11.59 8.47 0.49
CA TYR A 35 -11.75 7.11 1.03
C TYR A 35 -10.66 6.77 2.05
N ILE A 36 -11.10 6.31 3.22
CA ILE A 36 -10.26 5.79 4.30
C ILE A 36 -10.72 4.33 4.52
N PRO A 37 -9.83 3.33 4.33
CA PRO A 37 -10.20 1.94 4.56
C PRO A 37 -10.62 1.74 6.03
N PRO A 38 -11.66 0.93 6.30
CA PRO A 38 -12.07 0.62 7.67
C PRO A 38 -10.95 -0.13 8.41
N GLN A 39 -11.00 -0.10 9.74
CA GLN A 39 -10.03 -0.83 10.54
C GLN A 39 -10.16 -2.35 10.30
N PRO A 40 -9.08 -3.04 9.90
CA PRO A 40 -9.09 -4.49 9.67
C PRO A 40 -9.40 -5.26 10.96
N ALA A 41 -10.27 -6.28 10.86
CA ALA A 41 -10.65 -7.13 11.99
C ALA A 41 -9.53 -8.10 12.44
N GLN A 42 -8.60 -8.44 11.55
CA GLN A 42 -7.49 -9.34 11.81
C GLN A 42 -6.24 -8.82 11.10
N GLN A 43 -5.08 -9.06 11.70
CA GLN A 43 -3.77 -8.76 11.13
C GLN A 43 -3.33 -9.93 10.25
N ARG A 44 -3.04 -9.66 8.97
CA ARG A 44 -2.56 -10.67 8.02
C ARG A 44 -1.06 -10.76 7.92
N PHE A 45 -0.35 -9.65 8.12
CA PHE A 45 1.10 -9.60 8.04
C PHE A 45 1.74 -9.37 9.40
N LEU A 46 2.70 -10.21 9.76
CA LEU A 46 3.34 -10.20 11.08
C LEU A 46 4.14 -8.92 11.35
N ASP A 47 4.68 -8.31 10.30
CA ASP A 47 5.50 -7.09 10.34
C ASP A 47 4.71 -5.79 10.12
N VAL A 48 3.38 -5.85 10.08
CA VAL A 48 2.50 -4.68 9.96
C VAL A 48 1.54 -4.65 11.15
N PRO A 49 1.97 -4.13 12.32
CA PRO A 49 1.09 -4.04 13.48
C PRO A 49 -0.04 -3.01 13.25
N PRO A 50 -1.15 -3.09 14.00
CA PRO A 50 -2.28 -2.15 13.87
C PRO A 50 -1.90 -0.67 14.06
N GLY A 51 -0.78 -0.37 14.74
CA GLY A 51 -0.25 0.98 14.90
C GLY A 51 0.48 1.53 13.66
N ASN A 52 0.69 0.73 12.61
CA ASN A 52 1.30 1.20 11.37
C ASN A 52 0.32 2.15 10.65
N PRO A 53 0.73 3.37 10.24
CA PRO A 53 -0.16 4.33 9.56
C PRO A 53 -0.79 3.81 8.27
N PHE A 54 -0.16 2.84 7.62
CA PHE A 54 -0.61 2.22 6.38
C PHE A 54 -1.33 0.88 6.61
N TYR A 55 -1.50 0.43 7.87
CA TYR A 55 -2.10 -0.86 8.22
C TYR A 55 -3.39 -1.15 7.45
N ALA A 56 -4.37 -0.25 7.51
CA ALA A 56 -5.66 -0.44 6.85
C ALA A 56 -5.56 -0.51 5.31
N HIS A 57 -4.61 0.20 4.70
CA HIS A 57 -4.41 0.16 3.24
C HIS A 57 -3.72 -1.15 2.81
N ILE A 58 -2.74 -1.61 3.59
CA ILE A 58 -2.02 -2.87 3.35
C ILE A 58 -2.98 -4.06 3.48
N GLU A 59 -3.82 -4.06 4.51
CA GLU A 59 -4.82 -5.11 4.74
C GLU A 59 -5.89 -5.12 3.64
N GLU A 60 -6.38 -3.95 3.21
CA GLU A 60 -7.31 -3.84 2.09
C GLU A 60 -6.69 -4.36 0.77
N MET A 61 -5.42 -4.07 0.52
CA MET A 61 -4.69 -4.65 -0.63
C MET A 61 -4.63 -6.17 -0.57
N ALA A 62 -4.42 -6.75 0.62
CA ALA A 62 -4.37 -8.19 0.80
C ALA A 62 -5.73 -8.85 0.63
N VAL A 63 -6.80 -8.26 1.17
CA VAL A 63 -8.19 -8.73 0.97
C VAL A 63 -8.56 -8.78 -0.52
N ARG A 64 -8.10 -7.79 -1.29
CA ARG A 64 -8.28 -7.72 -2.75
C ARG A 64 -7.30 -8.57 -3.55
N GLN A 65 -6.42 -9.32 -2.89
CA GLN A 65 -5.38 -10.14 -3.52
C GLN A 65 -4.41 -9.37 -4.43
N ILE A 66 -4.23 -8.06 -4.19
CA ILE A 66 -3.30 -7.23 -4.97
C ILE A 66 -1.85 -7.50 -4.54
N THR A 67 -1.65 -7.78 -3.26
CA THR A 67 -0.35 -8.14 -2.67
C THR A 67 -0.39 -9.53 -2.04
N LEU A 68 0.74 -10.23 -2.09
CA LEU A 68 0.97 -11.52 -1.44
C LEU A 68 2.01 -11.42 -0.31
N GLY A 69 2.47 -10.20 -0.01
CA GLY A 69 3.59 -9.96 0.89
C GLY A 69 4.96 -10.22 0.25
N CYS A 70 5.98 -10.37 1.09
CA CYS A 70 7.36 -10.64 0.71
C CYS A 70 7.84 -12.05 1.14
N GLY A 71 6.94 -12.87 1.67
CA GLY A 71 7.25 -14.21 2.20
C GLY A 71 7.29 -14.25 3.73
N GLY A 72 7.26 -15.45 4.31
CA GLY A 72 7.34 -15.65 5.76
C GLY A 72 6.19 -15.03 6.57
N GLY A 73 5.05 -14.74 5.95
CA GLY A 73 3.93 -14.04 6.59
C GLY A 73 4.13 -12.52 6.71
N ASN A 74 5.10 -11.94 6.01
CA ASN A 74 5.45 -10.52 6.08
C ASN A 74 5.04 -9.74 4.82
N TYR A 75 4.84 -8.44 4.97
CA TYR A 75 4.56 -7.49 3.89
C TYR A 75 5.82 -6.76 3.39
N CYS A 76 6.80 -6.57 4.28
CA CYS A 76 8.01 -5.77 4.11
C CYS A 76 7.71 -4.29 3.78
N PRO A 77 7.06 -3.52 4.68
CA PRO A 77 6.53 -2.18 4.38
C PRO A 77 7.61 -1.18 3.93
N SER A 78 8.79 -1.24 4.53
CA SER A 78 9.89 -0.28 4.29
C SER A 78 10.76 -0.59 3.08
N LEU A 79 10.47 -1.65 2.32
CA LEU A 79 11.22 -1.94 1.09
C LEU A 79 10.71 -1.06 -0.06
N SER A 80 11.61 -0.66 -0.95
CA SER A 80 11.25 0.02 -2.18
C SER A 80 10.52 -0.93 -3.14
N VAL A 81 9.61 -0.36 -3.92
CA VAL A 81 8.87 -1.09 -4.96
C VAL A 81 9.65 -1.07 -6.26
N SER A 82 10.03 -2.23 -6.79
CA SER A 82 10.60 -2.32 -8.13
C SER A 82 9.55 -2.08 -9.22
N ARG A 83 9.97 -1.67 -10.42
CA ARG A 83 9.05 -1.47 -11.56
C ARG A 83 8.21 -2.71 -11.87
N GLY A 84 8.79 -3.91 -11.74
CA GLY A 84 8.07 -5.17 -11.94
C GLY A 84 7.02 -5.43 -10.86
N GLN A 85 7.32 -5.10 -9.60
CA GLN A 85 6.34 -5.20 -8.51
C GLN A 85 5.20 -4.20 -8.69
N MET A 86 5.50 -2.97 -9.09
CA MET A 86 4.49 -1.96 -9.42
C MET A 86 3.56 -2.47 -10.53
N ALA A 87 4.11 -2.98 -11.64
CA ALA A 87 3.32 -3.54 -12.73
C ALA A 87 2.40 -4.68 -12.24
N ALA A 88 2.92 -5.59 -11.42
CA ALA A 88 2.14 -6.68 -10.86
C ALA A 88 0.99 -6.19 -9.96
N PHE A 89 1.20 -5.11 -9.19
CA PHE A 89 0.13 -4.49 -8.41
C PHE A 89 -0.92 -3.83 -9.30
N LEU A 90 -0.52 -3.09 -10.34
CA LEU A 90 -1.44 -2.44 -11.27
C LEU A 90 -2.32 -3.44 -12.01
N VAL A 91 -1.73 -4.52 -12.54
CA VAL A 91 -2.48 -5.60 -13.22
C VAL A 91 -3.54 -6.20 -12.29
N ARG A 92 -3.17 -6.55 -11.05
CA ARG A 92 -4.12 -7.13 -10.08
C ARG A 92 -5.15 -6.12 -9.57
N ALA A 93 -4.78 -4.85 -9.43
CA ALA A 93 -5.67 -3.82 -8.91
C ALA A 93 -6.73 -3.40 -9.92
N PHE A 94 -6.35 -3.29 -11.20
CA PHE A 94 -7.19 -2.71 -12.25
C PHE A 94 -7.68 -3.74 -13.28
N ASN A 95 -7.36 -5.03 -13.11
CA ASN A 95 -7.70 -6.11 -14.03
C ASN A 95 -7.30 -5.79 -15.48
N LEU A 96 -6.02 -5.45 -15.67
CA LEU A 96 -5.40 -5.12 -16.96
C LEU A 96 -4.95 -6.36 -17.73
#